data_AF-A0A738ZAI6-F1
#
_entry.id   AF-A0A738ZAI6-F1
#
_cell.length_a   1.000
_cell.length_b   1.000
_cell.length_c   1.000
_cell.angle_alpha   90.00
_cell.angle_beta   90.00
_cell.angle_gamma   90.00
#
_symmetry.space_group_name_H-M   'P 1'
#
loop_
_entity.id
_entity.type
_entity.pdbx_description
1 polymer ?
#
loop_
_entity_poly.entity_id
_entity_poly.type
_entity_poly.pdbx_seq_one_letter_code
_entity_poly.pdbx_strand_id
1 'polypeptide(L)'
;MAFVIDLRVEDNAVAAAATAQVIAQRLGSVLRERFEDCIHKRECQPGQQDYNIKMASRALAAFTMYQLGGVDEKHAGESVCDSSDDGGIDGIVINHSEKIVVVVQSKFNQAGNGTWTRPDFVCFKDACEKLQNERYELFDQILQDKSSDISTALNSFDYKFIFAMTHTGKKGASEDILHDMQEWQRELNEASFTPAEAPKEEWGFQVHLISSEDLVHWLQTGSRGQIDLDGVEVERYGFINEPYRAFYGTLAGDQVGNWWKQY
;
A
#
# COMPACT_ATOMS: atom_id res chain seq x y z
N MET A 1 6.41 -5.00 6.70
CA MET A 1 6.08 -4.11 5.56
C MET A 1 6.58 -4.77 4.29
N ALA A 2 5.93 -4.54 3.15
CA ALA A 2 6.14 -5.29 1.92
C ALA A 2 7.06 -4.55 0.92
N PHE A 3 8.24 -4.13 1.39
CA PHE A 3 9.21 -3.43 0.54
C PHE A 3 9.71 -4.34 -0.57
N VAL A 4 9.80 -3.82 -1.80
CA VAL A 4 10.25 -4.63 -2.95
C VAL A 4 11.71 -5.09 -2.82
N ILE A 5 12.53 -4.33 -2.09
CA ILE A 5 13.93 -4.67 -1.80
C ILE A 5 14.10 -5.85 -0.84
N ASP A 6 13.06 -6.21 -0.08
CA ASP A 6 13.10 -7.38 0.82
C ASP A 6 12.73 -8.68 0.09
N LEU A 7 12.19 -8.57 -1.13
CA LEU A 7 11.81 -9.72 -1.93
C LEU A 7 13.03 -10.29 -2.66
N ARG A 8 13.11 -11.62 -2.65
CA ARG A 8 14.19 -12.38 -3.30
C ARG A 8 13.63 -13.14 -4.49
N VAL A 9 14.47 -13.39 -5.48
CA VAL A 9 14.11 -14.21 -6.66
C VAL A 9 13.63 -15.60 -6.23
N GLU A 10 14.20 -16.15 -5.16
CA GLU A 10 13.82 -17.43 -4.54
C GLU A 10 12.36 -17.47 -4.09
N ASP A 11 11.79 -16.34 -3.64
CA ASP A 11 10.40 -16.28 -3.18
C ASP A 11 9.44 -16.61 -4.34
N ASN A 12 9.87 -16.36 -5.57
CA ASN A 12 9.10 -16.65 -6.77
C ASN A 12 9.22 -18.12 -7.26
N ALA A 13 10.23 -18.87 -6.78
CA ALA A 13 10.36 -20.31 -7.03
C ALA A 13 9.36 -21.13 -6.21
N VAL A 14 8.78 -20.54 -5.16
CA VAL A 14 7.74 -21.16 -4.34
C VAL A 14 6.45 -21.29 -5.17
N ALA A 15 5.94 -22.52 -5.26
CA ALA A 15 4.66 -22.79 -5.91
C ALA A 15 3.52 -22.20 -5.06
N ALA A 16 2.46 -21.74 -5.72
CA ALA A 16 1.26 -21.29 -5.01
C ALA A 16 0.74 -22.43 -4.11
N ALA A 17 0.40 -22.11 -2.87
CA ALA A 17 -0.15 -23.08 -1.94
C ALA A 17 -1.46 -23.69 -2.50
N ALA A 18 -1.77 -24.93 -2.13
CA ALA A 18 -3.00 -25.60 -2.57
C ALA A 18 -4.28 -24.81 -2.19
N THR A 19 -4.19 -23.94 -1.18
CA THR A 19 -5.26 -23.07 -0.71
C THR A 19 -5.28 -21.67 -1.36
N ALA A 20 -4.35 -21.34 -2.27
CA ALA A 20 -4.17 -20.00 -2.82
C ALA A 20 -5.45 -19.45 -3.48
N GLN A 21 -6.14 -20.28 -4.29
CA GLN A 21 -7.42 -19.92 -4.90
C GLN A 21 -8.49 -19.59 -3.84
N VAL A 22 -8.59 -20.41 -2.79
CA VAL A 22 -9.57 -20.20 -1.71
C VAL A 22 -9.25 -18.93 -0.93
N ILE A 23 -7.97 -18.66 -0.66
CA ILE A 23 -7.53 -17.44 0.01
C ILE A 23 -7.83 -16.20 -0.84
N ALA A 24 -7.51 -16.23 -2.14
CA ALA A 24 -7.82 -15.13 -3.05
C ALA A 24 -9.33 -14.82 -3.08
N GLN A 25 -10.18 -15.85 -3.21
CA GLN A 25 -11.63 -15.66 -3.19
C GLN A 25 -12.15 -15.12 -1.85
N ARG A 26 -11.62 -15.59 -0.72
CA ARG A 26 -11.98 -15.08 0.62
C ARG A 26 -11.56 -13.63 0.79
N LEU A 27 -10.33 -13.28 0.41
CA LEU A 27 -9.84 -11.89 0.42
C LEU A 27 -10.77 -10.99 -0.39
N GLY A 28 -11.05 -11.36 -1.64
CA GLY A 28 -11.95 -10.59 -2.49
C GLY A 28 -13.34 -10.41 -1.88
N SER A 29 -13.91 -11.45 -1.26
CA SER A 29 -15.22 -11.35 -0.61
C SER A 29 -15.21 -10.45 0.61
N VAL A 30 -14.23 -10.62 1.51
CA VAL A 30 -14.13 -9.86 2.77
C VAL A 30 -13.85 -8.38 2.50
N LEU A 31 -12.91 -8.08 1.60
CA LEU A 31 -12.58 -6.70 1.27
C LEU A 31 -13.74 -6.02 0.55
N ARG A 32 -14.43 -6.74 -0.35
CA ARG A 32 -15.62 -6.20 -1.00
C ARG A 32 -16.69 -5.85 0.03
N GLU A 33 -17.06 -6.77 0.93
CA GLU A 33 -18.05 -6.49 1.98
C GLU A 33 -17.69 -5.25 2.82
N ARG A 34 -16.38 -5.02 3.04
CA ARG A 34 -15.88 -3.87 3.82
C ARG A 34 -15.94 -2.53 3.07
N PHE A 35 -15.57 -2.50 1.79
CA PHE A 35 -15.37 -1.23 1.05
C PHE A 35 -16.40 -0.95 -0.04
N GLU A 36 -17.24 -1.92 -0.41
CA GLU A 36 -18.20 -1.84 -1.51
C GLU A 36 -19.07 -0.58 -1.46
N ASP A 37 -19.54 -0.19 -0.27
CA ASP A 37 -20.43 0.97 -0.09
C ASP A 37 -19.70 2.32 -0.18
N CYS A 38 -18.38 2.34 0.03
CA CYS A 38 -17.56 3.54 -0.05
C CYS A 38 -16.98 3.76 -1.45
N ILE A 39 -17.01 2.75 -2.31
CA ILE A 39 -16.41 2.77 -3.65
C ILE A 39 -17.48 3.09 -4.70
N HIS A 40 -17.16 4.03 -5.61
CA HIS A 40 -18.05 4.37 -6.72
C HIS A 40 -18.33 3.18 -7.65
N LYS A 41 -19.53 3.15 -8.25
CA LYS A 41 -19.95 2.10 -9.20
C LYS A 41 -19.77 2.45 -10.68
N ARG A 42 -19.07 3.56 -10.99
CA ARG A 42 -18.72 3.95 -12.37
C ARG A 42 -18.03 2.78 -13.07
N GLU A 43 -18.50 2.38 -14.25
CA GLU A 43 -17.96 1.27 -15.06
C GLU A 43 -17.94 -0.13 -14.42
N CYS A 44 -18.57 -0.26 -13.25
CA CYS A 44 -18.71 -1.51 -12.51
C CYS A 44 -20.12 -1.54 -11.91
N GLN A 45 -21.14 -1.74 -12.75
CA GLN A 45 -22.54 -1.69 -12.31
C GLN A 45 -23.00 -3.03 -11.69
N PRO A 46 -23.82 -2.99 -10.63
CA PRO A 46 -24.46 -4.19 -10.10
C PRO A 46 -25.22 -4.95 -11.19
N GLY A 47 -24.88 -6.23 -11.37
CA GLY A 47 -25.47 -7.09 -12.41
C GLY A 47 -24.58 -7.37 -13.63
N GLN A 48 -23.45 -6.68 -13.78
CA GLN A 48 -22.43 -7.09 -14.74
C GLN A 48 -21.80 -8.43 -14.34
N GLN A 49 -21.46 -9.26 -15.31
CA GLN A 49 -20.93 -10.61 -15.07
C GLN A 49 -19.60 -10.58 -14.29
N ASP A 50 -18.79 -9.56 -14.52
CA ASP A 50 -17.49 -9.33 -13.90
C ASP A 50 -17.54 -8.38 -12.68
N TYR A 51 -18.74 -7.98 -12.23
CA TYR A 51 -18.93 -7.03 -11.12
C TYR A 51 -18.12 -7.40 -9.88
N ASN A 52 -18.23 -8.65 -9.42
CA ASN A 52 -17.55 -9.10 -8.21
C ASN A 52 -16.03 -9.09 -8.35
N ILE A 53 -15.51 -9.32 -9.56
CA ILE A 53 -14.07 -9.34 -9.84
C ILE A 53 -13.53 -7.91 -9.83
N LYS A 54 -14.18 -7.00 -10.57
CA LYS A 54 -13.82 -5.58 -10.60
C LYS A 54 -13.92 -4.94 -9.22
N MET A 55 -15.04 -5.14 -8.53
CA MET A 55 -15.24 -4.60 -7.19
C MET A 55 -14.24 -5.17 -6.17
N ALA A 56 -13.81 -6.44 -6.32
CA ALA A 56 -12.75 -7.00 -5.48
C ALA A 56 -11.38 -6.34 -5.76
N SER A 57 -11.07 -6.00 -7.01
CA SER A 57 -9.85 -5.24 -7.34
C SER A 57 -9.90 -3.83 -6.72
N ARG A 58 -11.01 -3.11 -6.90
CA ARG A 58 -11.22 -1.80 -6.26
C ARG A 58 -11.11 -1.83 -4.74
N ALA A 59 -11.74 -2.82 -4.12
CA ALA A 59 -11.67 -3.01 -2.66
C ALA A 59 -10.24 -3.34 -2.20
N LEU A 60 -9.47 -4.03 -3.03
CA LEU A 60 -8.05 -4.29 -2.77
C LEU A 60 -7.21 -3.00 -2.80
N ALA A 61 -7.46 -2.12 -3.78
CA ALA A 61 -6.85 -0.80 -3.84
C ALA A 61 -7.19 0.03 -2.59
N ALA A 62 -8.48 0.12 -2.24
CA ALA A 62 -8.96 0.82 -1.05
C ALA A 62 -8.32 0.28 0.24
N PHE A 63 -8.29 -1.04 0.42
CA PHE A 63 -7.67 -1.64 1.60
C PHE A 63 -6.17 -1.34 1.70
N THR A 64 -5.47 -1.33 0.57
CA THR A 64 -4.04 -1.00 0.53
C THR A 64 -3.79 0.46 0.93
N MET A 65 -4.57 1.40 0.39
CA MET A 65 -4.53 2.82 0.78
C MET A 65 -4.86 3.02 2.26
N TYR A 66 -5.86 2.30 2.77
CA TYR A 66 -6.25 2.33 4.17
C TYR A 66 -5.10 1.87 5.11
N GLN A 67 -4.40 0.79 4.75
CA GLN A 67 -3.31 0.25 5.56
C GLN A 67 -2.05 1.11 5.52
N LEU A 68 -1.67 1.61 4.34
CA LEU A 68 -0.40 2.32 4.15
C LEU A 68 -0.53 3.84 4.35
N GLY A 69 -1.70 4.41 4.07
CA GLY A 69 -1.92 5.85 4.07
C GLY A 69 -2.44 6.41 5.39
N GLY A 70 -2.79 5.56 6.35
CA GLY A 70 -3.28 6.02 7.65
C GLY A 70 -4.61 6.79 7.55
N VAL A 71 -5.41 6.57 6.50
CA VAL A 71 -6.74 7.16 6.31
C VAL A 71 -7.87 6.22 6.73
N ASP A 72 -9.06 6.75 7.03
CA ASP A 72 -10.23 5.92 7.32
C ASP A 72 -10.74 5.16 6.09
N GLU A 73 -11.60 4.17 6.32
CA GLU A 73 -12.09 3.28 5.25
C GLU A 73 -12.90 4.02 4.20
N LYS A 74 -13.66 5.04 4.61
CA LYS A 74 -14.50 5.83 3.71
C LYS A 74 -13.63 6.63 2.77
N HIS A 75 -12.66 7.37 3.30
CA HIS A 75 -11.71 8.15 2.52
C HIS A 75 -10.91 7.23 1.57
N ALA A 76 -10.47 6.06 2.02
CA ALA A 76 -9.80 5.11 1.16
C ALA A 76 -10.71 4.60 0.02
N GLY A 77 -11.98 4.29 0.29
CA GLY A 77 -12.94 3.87 -0.73
C GLY A 77 -13.28 4.97 -1.75
N GLU A 78 -13.46 6.21 -1.28
CA GLU A 78 -13.73 7.39 -2.13
C GLU A 78 -12.51 7.82 -2.97
N SER A 79 -11.32 7.30 -2.64
CA SER A 79 -10.05 7.59 -3.31
C SER A 79 -9.67 6.56 -4.39
N VAL A 80 -10.53 5.56 -4.62
CA VAL A 80 -10.37 4.61 -5.74
C VAL A 80 -10.70 5.33 -7.05
N CYS A 81 -9.80 5.20 -8.02
CA CYS A 81 -9.85 5.86 -9.33
C CYS A 81 -10.10 4.88 -10.49
N ASP A 82 -10.08 3.57 -10.24
CA ASP A 82 -10.23 2.50 -11.25
C ASP A 82 -11.36 2.77 -12.26
N SER A 83 -10.95 3.18 -13.46
CA SER A 83 -11.77 3.48 -14.64
C SER A 83 -10.97 3.13 -15.89
N SER A 84 -11.62 3.03 -17.06
CA SER A 84 -10.92 2.70 -18.31
C SER A 84 -9.84 3.71 -18.71
N ASP A 85 -9.87 4.91 -18.14
CA ASP A 85 -8.93 6.02 -18.38
C ASP A 85 -8.06 6.33 -17.14
N ASP A 86 -7.90 5.38 -16.21
CA ASP A 86 -7.13 5.57 -14.97
C ASP A 86 -5.61 5.70 -15.17
N GLY A 87 -5.13 5.50 -16.40
CA GLY A 87 -3.72 5.60 -16.77
C GLY A 87 -2.83 4.56 -16.09
N GLY A 88 -3.39 3.55 -15.42
CA GLY A 88 -2.68 2.55 -14.63
C GLY A 88 -2.64 2.81 -13.11
N ILE A 89 -3.37 3.80 -12.58
CA ILE A 89 -3.50 4.07 -11.14
C ILE A 89 -4.93 3.79 -10.67
N ASP A 90 -5.12 2.69 -9.95
CA ASP A 90 -6.42 2.27 -9.42
C ASP A 90 -6.87 3.10 -8.22
N GLY A 91 -5.96 3.80 -7.53
CA GLY A 91 -6.31 4.66 -6.39
C GLY A 91 -5.13 5.48 -5.86
N ILE A 92 -5.45 6.63 -5.28
CA ILE A 92 -4.47 7.52 -4.64
C ILE A 92 -5.07 8.22 -3.43
N VAL A 93 -4.36 8.17 -2.30
CA VAL A 93 -4.73 8.92 -1.10
C VAL A 93 -3.58 9.78 -0.60
N ILE A 94 -3.94 10.93 -0.03
CA ILE A 94 -3.02 11.88 0.59
C ILE A 94 -3.45 12.05 2.04
N ASN A 95 -2.51 11.83 2.95
CA ASN A 95 -2.66 12.10 4.37
C ASN A 95 -1.72 13.24 4.75
N HIS A 96 -2.26 14.46 4.84
CA HIS A 96 -1.49 15.65 5.18
C HIS A 96 -1.03 15.70 6.64
N SER A 97 -1.67 14.94 7.53
CA SER A 97 -1.27 14.85 8.95
C SER A 97 -0.03 13.98 9.11
N GLU A 98 -0.04 12.80 8.49
CA GLU A 98 1.10 11.87 8.51
C GLU A 98 2.17 12.19 7.45
N LYS A 99 1.89 13.12 6.53
CA LYS A 99 2.74 13.45 5.36
C LYS A 99 3.00 12.24 4.47
N ILE A 100 1.95 11.48 4.15
CA ILE A 100 2.06 10.28 3.31
C ILE A 100 1.15 10.40 2.09
N VAL A 101 1.69 10.05 0.92
CA VAL A 101 0.94 9.82 -0.31
C VAL A 101 1.06 8.34 -0.65
N VAL A 102 -0.06 7.66 -0.87
CA VAL A 102 -0.09 6.27 -1.33
C VAL A 102 -0.74 6.20 -2.68
N VAL A 103 0.00 5.69 -3.66
CA VAL A 103 -0.47 5.44 -5.04
C VAL A 103 -0.53 3.94 -5.24
N VAL A 104 -1.67 3.44 -5.69
CA VAL A 104 -1.93 2.00 -5.76
C VAL A 104 -2.33 1.58 -7.16
N GLN A 105 -1.75 0.47 -7.63
CA GLN A 105 -2.31 -0.34 -8.71
C GLN A 105 -2.67 -1.73 -8.14
N SER A 106 -3.85 -2.23 -8.46
CA SER A 106 -4.39 -3.46 -7.89
C SER A 106 -4.70 -4.50 -8.95
N LYS A 107 -4.50 -5.77 -8.62
CA LYS A 107 -4.88 -6.88 -9.52
C LYS A 107 -5.48 -8.02 -8.75
N PHE A 108 -6.79 -8.16 -8.89
CA PHE A 108 -7.50 -9.32 -8.35
C PHE A 108 -7.39 -10.53 -9.28
N ASN A 109 -6.71 -11.58 -8.84
CA ASN A 109 -6.66 -12.87 -9.53
C ASN A 109 -7.33 -13.95 -8.68
N GLN A 110 -8.47 -14.45 -9.16
CA GLN A 110 -9.24 -15.50 -8.48
C GLN A 110 -8.48 -16.83 -8.33
N ALA A 111 -7.57 -17.15 -9.25
CA ALA A 111 -6.80 -18.39 -9.19
C ALA A 111 -5.67 -18.35 -8.14
N GLY A 112 -5.33 -17.16 -7.63
CA GLY A 112 -4.31 -16.96 -6.59
C GLY A 112 -2.88 -17.31 -7.02
N ASN A 113 -2.64 -17.60 -8.31
CA ASN A 113 -1.35 -18.04 -8.83
C ASN A 113 -0.63 -17.00 -9.69
N GLY A 114 -1.36 -15.99 -10.19
CA GLY A 114 -0.78 -14.97 -11.06
C GLY A 114 -0.23 -13.80 -10.28
N THR A 115 0.90 -13.29 -10.77
CA THR A 115 1.57 -12.08 -10.30
C THR A 115 1.42 -10.99 -11.36
N TRP A 116 2.17 -9.91 -11.19
CA TRP A 116 2.33 -8.88 -12.21
C TRP A 116 3.11 -9.38 -13.43
N THR A 117 2.83 -8.75 -14.56
CA THR A 117 3.58 -8.90 -15.81
C THR A 117 4.39 -7.64 -16.08
N ARG A 118 5.44 -7.74 -16.93
CA ARG A 118 6.26 -6.57 -17.30
C ARG A 118 5.43 -5.43 -17.90
N PRO A 119 4.45 -5.68 -18.80
CA PRO A 119 3.55 -4.62 -19.28
C PRO A 119 2.79 -3.91 -18.16
N ASP A 120 2.29 -4.65 -17.15
CA ASP A 120 1.58 -4.06 -16.03
C ASP A 120 2.50 -3.10 -15.25
N PHE A 121 3.73 -3.55 -14.93
CA PHE A 121 4.70 -2.73 -14.20
C PHE A 121 5.13 -1.49 -14.99
N VAL A 122 5.41 -1.64 -16.28
CA VAL A 122 5.79 -0.51 -17.15
C VAL A 122 4.67 0.53 -17.21
N CYS A 123 3.41 0.11 -17.32
CA CYS A 123 2.26 1.01 -17.29
C CYS A 123 2.19 1.77 -15.97
N PHE A 124 2.35 1.08 -14.83
CA PHE A 124 2.31 1.71 -13.52
C PHE A 124 3.47 2.68 -13.27
N LYS A 125 4.70 2.30 -13.66
CA LYS A 125 5.87 3.18 -13.60
C LYS A 125 5.64 4.46 -14.41
N ASP A 126 5.20 4.33 -15.66
CA ASP A 126 4.90 5.46 -16.55
C ASP A 126 3.76 6.33 -15.98
N ALA A 127 2.75 5.73 -15.34
CA ALA A 127 1.69 6.45 -14.64
C ALA A 127 2.25 7.28 -13.46
N CYS A 128 3.10 6.67 -12.62
CA CYS A 128 3.73 7.36 -11.49
C CYS A 128 4.68 8.48 -11.97
N GLU A 129 5.37 8.30 -13.09
CA GLU A 129 6.19 9.35 -13.72
C GLU A 129 5.32 10.50 -14.23
N LYS A 130 4.20 10.23 -14.90
CA LYS A 130 3.24 11.27 -15.33
C LYS A 130 2.66 12.03 -14.13
N LEU A 131 2.35 11.33 -13.04
CA LEU A 131 1.88 11.94 -11.80
C LEU A 131 2.92 12.90 -11.20
N GLN A 132 4.17 12.47 -11.11
CA GLN A 132 5.28 13.31 -10.60
C GLN A 132 5.56 14.53 -11.50
N ASN A 133 5.28 14.42 -12.80
CA ASN A 133 5.37 15.53 -13.76
C ASN A 133 4.09 16.38 -13.82
N GLU A 134 3.18 16.21 -12.85
CA GLU A 134 1.92 16.97 -12.73
C GLU A 134 1.00 16.89 -13.96
N ARG A 135 1.09 15.82 -14.75
CA ARG A 135 0.23 15.59 -15.93
C ARG A 135 -1.12 14.99 -15.54
N TYR A 136 -1.85 15.68 -14.66
CA TYR A 136 -3.09 15.21 -14.06
C TYR A 136 -4.20 14.98 -15.08
N GLU A 137 -4.20 15.73 -16.19
CA GLU A 137 -5.17 15.64 -17.28
C GLU A 137 -5.25 14.26 -17.96
N LEU A 138 -4.26 13.39 -17.71
CA LEU A 138 -4.16 12.05 -18.26
C LEU A 138 -4.79 10.96 -17.38
N PHE A 139 -5.41 11.32 -16.25
CA PHE A 139 -5.94 10.39 -15.25
C PHE A 139 -7.45 10.57 -15.01
N ASP A 140 -8.04 9.66 -14.22
CA ASP A 140 -9.43 9.76 -13.78
C ASP A 140 -9.74 11.05 -13.00
N GLN A 141 -11.00 11.49 -13.07
CA GLN A 141 -11.49 12.68 -12.37
C GLN A 141 -11.20 12.68 -10.86
N ILE A 142 -11.29 11.53 -10.18
CA ILE A 142 -11.04 11.46 -8.72
C ILE A 142 -9.59 11.82 -8.38
N LEU A 143 -8.65 11.47 -9.25
CA LEU A 143 -7.24 11.84 -9.12
C LEU A 143 -7.06 13.32 -9.47
N GLN A 144 -7.68 13.79 -10.56
CA GLN A 144 -7.62 15.21 -10.96
C GLN A 144 -8.15 16.14 -9.86
N ASP A 145 -9.22 15.73 -9.16
CA ASP A 145 -9.81 16.49 -8.05
C ASP A 145 -8.83 16.62 -6.85
N LYS A 146 -7.84 15.74 -6.75
CA LYS A 146 -6.77 15.76 -5.74
C LYS A 146 -5.48 16.45 -6.22
N SER A 147 -5.44 16.98 -7.44
CA SER A 147 -4.24 17.58 -8.05
C SER A 147 -3.57 18.65 -7.17
N SER A 148 -4.34 19.51 -6.51
CA SER A 148 -3.81 20.53 -5.59
C SER A 148 -3.09 19.91 -4.39
N ASP A 149 -3.65 18.85 -3.81
CA ASP A 149 -3.08 18.17 -2.65
C ASP A 149 -1.82 17.38 -3.05
N ILE A 150 -1.86 16.74 -4.22
CA ILE A 150 -0.72 16.03 -4.80
C ILE A 150 0.43 17.01 -5.11
N SER A 151 0.13 18.14 -5.75
CA SER A 151 1.11 19.20 -6.04
C SER A 151 1.73 19.74 -4.75
N THR A 152 0.92 19.93 -3.70
CA THR A 152 1.42 20.35 -2.38
C THR A 152 2.38 19.32 -1.79
N ALA A 153 2.06 18.03 -1.90
CA ALA A 153 2.92 16.96 -1.42
C ALA A 153 4.23 16.84 -2.22
N LEU A 154 4.16 16.95 -3.55
CA LEU A 154 5.34 16.91 -4.44
C LEU A 154 6.31 18.07 -4.18
N ASN A 155 5.78 19.24 -3.82
CA ASN A 155 6.58 20.43 -3.52
C ASN A 155 7.17 20.45 -2.09
N SER A 156 6.95 19.40 -1.31
CA SER A 156 7.35 19.36 0.10
C SER A 156 8.21 18.14 0.43
N PHE A 157 9.41 18.39 0.94
CA PHE A 157 10.42 17.35 1.23
C PHE A 157 10.06 16.44 2.41
N ASP A 158 9.04 16.79 3.20
CA ASP A 158 8.59 16.01 4.35
C ASP A 158 7.57 14.92 3.98
N TYR A 159 7.10 14.87 2.73
CA TYR A 159 6.17 13.83 2.30
C TYR A 159 6.90 12.55 1.89
N LYS A 160 6.30 11.43 2.30
CA LYS A 160 6.64 10.10 1.85
C LYS A 160 5.68 9.64 0.77
N PHE A 161 6.21 9.21 -0.35
CA PHE A 161 5.47 8.59 -1.45
C PHE A 161 5.63 7.08 -1.40
N ILE A 162 4.50 6.38 -1.35
CA ILE A 162 4.43 4.92 -1.38
C ILE A 162 3.75 4.50 -2.67
N PHE A 163 4.51 3.90 -3.59
CA PHE A 163 4.02 3.28 -4.82
C PHE A 163 3.79 1.79 -4.54
N ALA A 164 2.53 1.37 -4.50
CA ALA A 164 2.15 0.03 -4.10
C ALA A 164 1.47 -0.74 -5.24
N MET A 165 2.05 -1.86 -5.62
CA MET A 165 1.42 -2.82 -6.51
C MET A 165 0.87 -3.98 -5.69
N THR A 166 -0.45 -4.10 -5.61
CA THR A 166 -1.14 -5.07 -4.73
C THR A 166 -1.88 -6.14 -5.50
N HIS A 167 -1.74 -7.41 -5.12
CA HIS A 167 -2.39 -8.51 -5.82
C HIS A 167 -2.74 -9.68 -4.90
N THR A 168 -3.74 -10.47 -5.29
CA THR A 168 -4.15 -11.68 -4.56
C THR A 168 -3.39 -12.94 -4.98
N GLY A 169 -2.25 -12.77 -5.64
CA GLY A 169 -1.40 -13.87 -6.09
C GLY A 169 -0.42 -14.34 -5.01
N LYS A 170 0.45 -15.27 -5.42
CA LYS A 170 1.58 -15.72 -4.61
C LYS A 170 2.62 -14.61 -4.41
N LYS A 171 3.41 -14.71 -3.35
CA LYS A 171 4.50 -13.77 -3.09
C LYS A 171 5.55 -13.77 -4.20
N GLY A 172 6.09 -12.59 -4.50
CA GLY A 172 7.13 -12.37 -5.50
C GLY A 172 6.61 -11.99 -6.88
N ALA A 173 7.55 -11.79 -7.81
CA ALA A 173 7.32 -11.52 -9.23
C ALA A 173 8.43 -12.21 -10.04
N SER A 174 8.25 -12.37 -11.36
CA SER A 174 9.32 -12.91 -12.23
C SER A 174 10.63 -12.14 -12.00
N GLU A 175 11.76 -12.85 -12.12
CA GLU A 175 13.09 -12.29 -11.84
C GLU A 175 13.30 -10.94 -12.54
N ASP A 176 12.97 -10.88 -13.84
CA ASP A 176 13.06 -9.64 -14.63
C ASP A 176 12.23 -8.49 -14.03
N ILE A 177 11.00 -8.76 -13.59
CA ILE A 177 10.10 -7.73 -13.04
C ILE A 177 10.60 -7.28 -11.68
N LEU A 178 11.00 -8.22 -10.82
CA LEU A 178 11.52 -7.89 -9.50
C LEU A 178 12.78 -7.04 -9.62
N HIS A 179 13.68 -7.39 -10.55
CA HIS A 179 14.85 -6.58 -10.86
C HIS A 179 14.46 -5.17 -11.31
N ASP A 180 13.55 -5.04 -12.27
CA ASP A 180 13.08 -3.74 -12.78
C ASP A 180 12.46 -2.87 -11.66
N MET A 181 11.68 -3.46 -10.75
CA MET A 181 11.07 -2.75 -9.62
C MET A 181 12.12 -2.31 -8.59
N GLN A 182 13.10 -3.16 -8.29
CA GLN A 182 14.20 -2.83 -7.38
C GLN A 182 15.11 -1.75 -7.98
N GLU A 183 15.33 -1.78 -9.29
CA GLU A 183 16.04 -0.73 -10.01
C GLU A 183 15.27 0.59 -9.93
N TRP A 184 13.97 0.57 -10.19
CA TRP A 184 13.14 1.77 -10.06
C TRP A 184 13.15 2.37 -8.64
N GLN A 185 13.09 1.53 -7.60
CA GLN A 185 13.25 1.96 -6.21
C GLN A 185 14.60 2.68 -5.98
N ARG A 186 15.70 2.16 -6.56
CA ARG A 186 17.02 2.79 -6.46
C ARG A 186 17.07 4.13 -7.21
N GLU A 187 16.54 4.18 -8.43
CA GLU A 187 16.46 5.40 -9.26
C GLU A 187 15.74 6.54 -8.52
N LEU A 188 14.59 6.25 -7.92
CA LEU A 188 13.79 7.23 -7.15
C LEU A 188 14.58 7.80 -5.95
N ASN A 189 15.29 6.94 -5.23
CA ASN A 189 16.04 7.33 -4.04
C ASN A 189 17.34 8.07 -4.37
N GLU A 190 18.02 7.69 -5.46
CA GLU A 190 19.19 8.40 -5.98
C GLU A 190 18.81 9.80 -6.45
N ALA A 191 17.71 9.93 -7.22
CA ALA A 191 17.21 11.21 -7.70
C ALA A 191 16.73 12.15 -6.57
N SER A 192 16.30 11.58 -5.44
CA SER A 192 15.88 12.35 -4.26
C SER A 192 16.99 12.59 -3.23
N PHE A 193 18.23 12.22 -3.55
CA PHE A 193 19.40 12.33 -2.65
C PHE A 193 19.19 11.64 -1.29
N THR A 194 18.38 10.59 -1.27
CA THR A 194 18.16 9.78 -0.06
C THR A 194 19.49 9.10 0.33
N PRO A 195 19.97 9.24 1.57
CA PRO A 195 21.22 8.60 1.97
C PRO A 195 21.14 7.08 1.84
N ALA A 196 22.14 6.46 1.22
CA ALA A 196 22.15 5.00 1.00
C ALA A 196 22.14 4.19 2.31
N GLU A 197 22.65 4.77 3.40
CA GLU A 197 22.69 4.18 4.74
C GLU A 197 21.39 4.37 5.53
N ALA A 198 20.45 5.19 5.03
CA ALA A 198 19.20 5.46 5.74
C ALA A 198 18.33 4.20 5.83
N PRO A 199 17.69 3.92 6.97
CA PRO A 199 16.71 2.85 7.09
C PRO A 199 15.63 2.99 6.01
N LYS A 200 15.22 1.88 5.41
CA LYS A 200 14.22 1.86 4.32
C LYS A 200 12.88 2.47 4.73
N GLU A 201 12.54 2.41 6.01
CA GLU A 201 11.35 3.02 6.60
C GLU A 201 11.38 4.55 6.50
N GLU A 202 12.56 5.16 6.41
CA GLU A 202 12.79 6.61 6.33
C GLU A 202 12.91 7.12 4.89
N TRP A 203 12.94 6.24 3.88
CA TRP A 203 13.01 6.66 2.49
C TRP A 203 11.78 7.47 2.08
N GLY A 204 12.01 8.58 1.38
CA GLY A 204 10.97 9.46 0.87
C GLY A 204 10.15 8.82 -0.24
N PHE A 205 10.73 7.92 -1.03
CA PHE A 205 10.02 7.15 -2.06
C PHE A 205 10.16 5.66 -1.78
N GLN A 206 9.03 4.95 -1.77
CA GLN A 206 8.98 3.53 -1.45
C GLN A 206 8.16 2.77 -2.48
N VAL A 207 8.71 1.67 -2.97
CA VAL A 207 8.07 0.75 -3.89
C VAL A 207 7.73 -0.53 -3.13
N HIS A 208 6.44 -0.86 -3.09
CA HIS A 208 5.90 -2.01 -2.37
C HIS A 208 5.27 -2.98 -3.36
N LEU A 209 5.57 -4.27 -3.17
CA LEU A 209 4.89 -5.36 -3.88
C LEU A 209 4.17 -6.22 -2.84
N ILE A 210 2.84 -6.11 -2.82
CA ILE A 210 1.98 -6.64 -1.77
C ILE A 210 1.26 -7.87 -2.29
N SER A 211 1.47 -8.99 -1.61
CA SER A 211 0.91 -10.29 -1.99
C SER A 211 -0.32 -10.65 -1.14
N SER A 212 -0.97 -11.77 -1.48
CA SER A 212 -2.06 -12.32 -0.67
C SER A 212 -1.66 -12.62 0.78
N GLU A 213 -0.41 -13.01 1.03
CA GLU A 213 0.09 -13.28 2.38
C GLU A 213 0.14 -12.02 3.24
N ASP A 214 0.62 -10.91 2.66
CA ASP A 214 0.69 -9.60 3.32
C ASP A 214 -0.72 -9.09 3.65
N LEU A 215 -1.65 -9.22 2.71
CA LEU A 215 -3.05 -8.81 2.87
C LEU A 215 -3.76 -9.61 3.95
N VAL A 216 -3.58 -10.94 3.98
CA VAL A 216 -4.13 -11.80 5.03
C VAL A 216 -3.54 -11.44 6.38
N HIS A 217 -2.23 -11.22 6.45
CA HIS A 217 -1.56 -10.81 7.68
C HIS A 217 -2.15 -9.49 8.22
N TRP A 218 -2.37 -8.48 7.35
CA TRP A 218 -3.00 -7.21 7.73
C TRP A 218 -4.45 -7.35 8.19
N LEU A 219 -5.20 -8.32 7.67
CA LEU A 219 -6.55 -8.61 8.15
C LEU A 219 -6.53 -9.32 9.52
N GLN A 220 -5.59 -10.24 9.73
CA GLN A 220 -5.51 -11.05 10.95
C GLN A 220 -4.96 -10.27 12.14
N THR A 221 -4.03 -9.36 11.91
CA THR A 221 -3.40 -8.58 12.98
C THR A 221 -4.30 -7.48 13.55
N GLY A 222 -5.51 -7.31 13.01
CA GLY A 222 -6.31 -6.13 13.28
C GLY A 222 -5.69 -4.93 12.57
N SER A 223 -6.52 -4.09 11.96
CA SER A 223 -6.02 -3.02 11.12
C SER A 223 -5.13 -2.01 11.87
N ARG A 224 -4.06 -1.56 11.19
CA ARG A 224 -2.96 -0.68 11.61
C ARG A 224 -2.03 -1.20 12.70
N GLY A 225 -0.89 -1.72 12.25
CA GLY A 225 0.33 -1.90 13.05
C GLY A 225 1.05 -0.58 13.36
N GLN A 226 0.32 0.40 13.88
CA GLN A 226 0.90 1.55 14.57
C GLN A 226 0.45 1.40 16.03
N ILE A 227 1.38 1.11 16.92
CA ILE A 227 1.11 1.13 18.36
C ILE A 227 0.98 2.61 18.72
N ASP A 228 -0.23 3.12 18.61
CA ASP A 228 -0.59 4.49 18.99
C ASP A 228 -1.11 4.46 20.44
N LEU A 229 -0.16 4.55 21.38
CA LEU A 229 -0.45 4.61 22.81
C LEU A 229 -0.26 6.06 23.26
N ASP A 230 -1.36 6.70 23.61
CA ASP A 230 -1.35 8.04 24.20
C ASP A 230 -1.00 7.98 25.69
N GLY A 231 -0.23 8.98 26.16
CA GLY A 231 0.02 9.18 27.59
C GLY A 231 0.87 8.10 28.26
N VAL A 232 1.74 7.43 27.50
CA VAL A 232 2.68 6.44 28.04
C VAL A 232 3.73 7.14 28.92
N GLU A 233 3.67 6.91 30.22
CA GLU A 233 4.70 7.42 31.14
C GLU A 233 5.80 6.37 31.32
N VAL A 234 6.93 6.59 30.65
CA VAL A 234 8.12 5.75 30.78
C VAL A 234 9.01 6.30 31.90
N GLU A 235 9.14 5.55 32.99
CA GLU A 235 10.09 5.86 34.05
C GLU A 235 11.48 5.35 33.73
N ARG A 236 12.52 5.98 34.31
CA ARG A 236 13.92 5.57 34.17
C ARG A 236 14.33 5.36 32.71
N TYR A 237 13.83 6.25 31.84
CA TYR A 237 14.04 6.07 30.42
C TYR A 237 15.51 6.28 30.04
N GLY A 238 15.93 5.55 29.03
CA GLY A 238 17.21 5.69 28.38
C GLY A 238 17.02 5.72 26.86
N PHE A 239 18.08 6.11 26.18
CA PHE A 239 18.11 6.28 24.74
C PHE A 239 19.30 5.51 24.16
N ILE A 240 19.06 4.76 23.10
CA ILE A 240 20.08 4.09 22.31
C ILE A 240 19.88 4.54 20.87
N ASN A 241 20.96 4.94 20.21
CA ASN A 241 20.89 5.40 18.82
C ASN A 241 21.44 4.36 17.82
N GLU A 242 22.13 3.33 18.33
CA GLU A 242 22.86 2.34 17.53
C GLU A 242 22.56 0.93 18.06
N PRO A 243 22.29 -0.07 17.21
CA PRO A 243 22.17 0.00 15.74
C PRO A 243 20.82 0.55 15.25
N TYR A 244 19.85 0.74 16.15
CA TYR A 244 18.55 1.34 15.86
C TYR A 244 18.18 2.33 16.96
N ARG A 245 17.52 3.42 16.59
CA ARG A 245 16.99 4.40 17.54
C ARG A 245 15.92 3.74 18.41
N ALA A 246 16.19 3.63 19.71
CA ALA A 246 15.28 3.04 20.68
C ALA A 246 15.24 3.86 21.97
N PHE A 247 14.04 4.01 22.50
CA PHE A 247 13.81 4.48 23.87
C PHE A 247 13.43 3.26 24.71
N TYR A 248 14.06 3.10 25.87
CA TYR A 248 13.79 2.00 26.79
C TYR A 248 13.57 2.57 28.18
N GLY A 249 12.92 1.82 29.06
CA GLY A 249 12.70 2.24 30.43
C GLY A 249 11.79 1.25 31.16
N THR A 250 11.22 1.69 32.28
CA THR A 250 10.27 0.91 33.06
C THR A 250 8.88 1.53 32.96
N LEU A 251 7.88 0.69 32.78
CA LEU A 251 6.47 1.07 32.77
C LEU A 251 5.79 0.58 34.04
N ALA A 252 4.84 1.34 34.54
CA ALA A 252 4.03 0.93 35.66
C ALA A 252 3.06 -0.19 35.22
N GLY A 253 2.93 -1.25 36.02
CA GLY A 253 2.14 -2.43 35.64
C GLY A 253 0.64 -2.15 35.54
N ASP A 254 0.15 -1.11 36.21
CA ASP A 254 -1.22 -0.63 36.10
C ASP A 254 -1.51 0.04 34.75
N GLN A 255 -0.55 0.75 34.15
CA GLN A 255 -0.69 1.27 32.78
C GLN A 255 -0.92 0.11 31.79
N VAL A 256 -0.10 -0.94 31.88
CA VAL A 256 -0.27 -2.16 31.04
C VAL A 256 -1.62 -2.83 31.32
N GLY A 257 -2.01 -2.89 32.59
CA GLY A 257 -3.32 -3.42 32.99
C GLY A 257 -4.50 -2.60 32.48
N ASN A 258 -4.33 -1.29 32.30
CA ASN A 258 -5.35 -0.40 31.71
C ASN A 258 -5.43 -0.60 30.20
N TRP A 259 -4.30 -0.73 29.50
CA TRP A 259 -4.30 -1.03 28.07
C TRP A 259 -5.02 -2.35 27.79
N TRP A 260 -4.73 -3.41 28.54
CA TRP A 260 -5.41 -4.71 28.41
C TRP A 260 -6.94 -4.65 28.60
N LYS A 261 -7.43 -3.68 29.36
CA LYS A 261 -8.88 -3.49 29.57
C LYS A 261 -9.50 -2.65 28.46
N GLN A 262 -8.71 -1.78 27.83
CA GLN A 262 -9.17 -0.77 26.88
C GLN A 262 -9.05 -1.23 25.43
N TYR A 263 -8.04 -2.04 25.12
CA TYR A 263 -7.72 -2.60 23.81
C TYR A 263 -7.72 -4.13 23.89
#